data_AF-G0R1R2-F1
#
_entry.id   AF-G0R1R2-F1
#
_cell.length_a   1.000
_cell.length_b   1.000
_cell.length_c   1.000
_cell.angle_alpha   90.00
_cell.angle_beta   90.00
_cell.angle_gamma   90.00
#
_symmetry.space_group_name_H-M   'P 1'
#
loop_
_entity.id
_entity.type
_entity.pdbx_description
1 polymer ?
#
loop_
_entity_poly.entity_id
_entity_poly.type
_entity_poly.pdbx_seq_one_letter_code
_entity_poly.pdbx_strand_id
1 'polypeptide(L)'
;MFLCIFQLQPKESQKYSKNFNFENIFKDNAKISIEKIKCIINYFETIQNIKFQNTNYFQQMIIYRRCVFESSDLYTKYQIDLNFAKMNVYFDNDNAIEYYTDKLSCLQINFADKYIGGGVLSYGCVQEEILFITTPELLPSILFTEYLKENESLLVLGANKFSKYIGYANSFQFAGIFPLKDQYDIVYGFKDAFDFRKLDNQLQQFEQKYLQREIIKSLSLFTSYEGNQIVTGNWGCGVFQGDPQLKLILQLISANLANKNEIYYCTFRHEQLYFLQKYWDIIKYLNIEKILFYIEKYYQQQIKEYNLIQFIVLQL
;
A
#
# COMPACT_ATOMS: atom_id res chain seq x y z
N MET A 1 -13.50 -18.41 -8.60
CA MET A 1 -13.83 -17.54 -7.44
C MET A 1 -15.32 -17.25 -7.43
N PHE A 2 -15.86 -16.57 -8.45
CA PHE A 2 -17.29 -16.19 -8.50
C PHE A 2 -18.24 -17.40 -8.43
N LEU A 3 -18.07 -18.41 -9.29
CA LEU A 3 -18.89 -19.63 -9.27
C LEU A 3 -18.62 -20.57 -8.08
N CYS A 4 -17.79 -20.15 -7.11
CA CYS A 4 -17.48 -20.91 -5.90
C CYS A 4 -16.89 -22.32 -6.13
N ILE A 5 -16.14 -22.51 -7.22
CA ILE A 5 -15.58 -23.81 -7.62
C ILE A 5 -14.16 -24.09 -7.09
N PHE A 6 -13.49 -23.13 -6.44
CA PHE A 6 -12.16 -23.42 -5.87
C PHE A 6 -12.33 -24.17 -4.54
N GLN A 7 -11.57 -25.25 -4.36
CA GLN A 7 -11.56 -25.97 -3.08
C GLN A 7 -11.00 -25.06 -1.98
N LEU A 8 -11.65 -25.08 -0.82
CA LEU A 8 -11.15 -24.39 0.36
C LEU A 8 -9.88 -25.07 0.85
N GLN A 9 -8.92 -24.27 1.30
CA GLN A 9 -7.69 -24.80 1.92
C GLN A 9 -8.04 -25.56 3.21
N PRO A 10 -7.27 -26.61 3.56
CA PRO A 10 -7.38 -27.25 4.87
C PRO A 10 -7.25 -26.20 5.98
N LYS A 11 -8.09 -26.29 7.02
CA LYS A 11 -8.12 -25.31 8.13
C LYS A 11 -6.76 -25.09 8.82
N GLU A 12 -5.87 -26.08 8.72
CA GLU A 12 -4.53 -26.10 9.31
C GLU A 12 -3.51 -25.29 8.50
N SER A 13 -3.76 -25.06 7.20
CA SER A 13 -2.87 -24.26 6.36
C SER A 13 -3.02 -22.78 6.70
N GLN A 14 -2.01 -22.23 7.38
CA GLN A 14 -1.93 -20.78 7.65
C GLN A 14 -1.27 -20.00 6.52
N LYS A 15 -0.83 -20.69 5.45
CA LYS A 15 -0.02 -20.12 4.39
C LYS A 15 -0.82 -19.25 3.42
N TYR A 16 -2.08 -19.58 3.17
CA TYR A 16 -2.93 -18.87 2.20
C TYR A 16 -4.11 -18.19 2.88
N SER A 17 -4.78 -17.31 2.13
CA SER A 17 -6.10 -16.83 2.54
C SER A 17 -7.06 -18.02 2.75
N LYS A 18 -7.92 -17.90 3.77
CA LYS A 18 -8.88 -18.96 4.13
C LYS A 18 -10.06 -19.04 3.15
N ASN A 19 -10.26 -18.03 2.32
CA ASN A 19 -11.36 -17.98 1.38
C ASN A 19 -10.88 -17.53 -0.01
N PHE A 20 -11.29 -18.27 -1.03
CA PHE A 20 -11.03 -18.00 -2.45
C PHE A 20 -12.31 -17.75 -3.25
N ASN A 21 -13.47 -17.93 -2.62
CA ASN A 21 -14.77 -17.93 -3.28
C ASN A 21 -15.64 -16.78 -2.81
N PHE A 22 -16.59 -16.42 -3.66
CA PHE A 22 -17.56 -15.35 -3.38
C PHE A 22 -18.70 -15.79 -2.45
N GLU A 23 -18.66 -17.01 -1.93
CA GLU A 23 -19.71 -17.60 -1.09
C GLU A 23 -20.13 -16.69 0.07
N ASN A 24 -19.17 -16.07 0.78
CA ASN A 24 -19.47 -15.17 1.89
C ASN A 24 -20.11 -13.85 1.43
N ILE A 25 -19.76 -13.34 0.25
CA ILE A 25 -20.43 -12.18 -0.34
C ILE A 25 -21.87 -12.53 -0.71
N PHE A 26 -22.11 -13.73 -1.27
CA PHE A 26 -23.45 -14.13 -1.70
C PHE A 26 -24.39 -14.44 -0.55
N LYS A 27 -23.86 -14.90 0.60
CA LYS A 27 -24.64 -15.15 1.81
C LYS A 27 -24.96 -13.88 2.61
N ASP A 28 -24.27 -12.79 2.32
CA ASP A 28 -24.43 -11.53 3.02
C ASP A 28 -25.49 -10.65 2.36
N ASN A 29 -26.48 -10.22 3.15
CA ASN A 29 -27.55 -9.33 2.70
C ASN A 29 -27.19 -7.84 2.87
N ALA A 30 -25.97 -7.52 3.30
CA ALA A 30 -25.54 -6.13 3.43
C ALA A 30 -25.48 -5.42 2.06
N LYS A 31 -25.85 -4.13 2.07
CA LYS A 31 -25.79 -3.26 0.89
C LYS A 31 -24.41 -3.31 0.21
N ILE A 32 -23.34 -3.33 1.00
CA ILE A 32 -21.96 -3.36 0.52
C ILE A 32 -21.70 -4.58 -0.37
N SER A 33 -22.18 -5.75 0.02
CA SER A 33 -22.00 -6.99 -0.74
C SER A 33 -22.69 -6.93 -2.10
N ILE A 34 -23.87 -6.30 -2.17
CA ILE A 34 -24.56 -6.02 -3.45
C ILE A 34 -23.72 -5.07 -4.33
N GLU A 35 -23.18 -4.00 -3.77
CA GLU A 35 -22.35 -3.04 -4.52
C GLU A 35 -21.06 -3.68 -5.04
N LYS A 36 -20.44 -4.58 -4.27
CA LYS A 36 -19.30 -5.38 -4.75
C LYS A 36 -19.68 -6.30 -5.91
N ILE A 37 -20.83 -6.99 -5.82
CA ILE A 37 -21.32 -7.86 -6.89
C ILE A 37 -21.53 -7.04 -8.18
N LYS A 38 -22.09 -5.82 -8.10
CA LYS A 38 -22.24 -4.94 -9.27
C LYS A 38 -20.91 -4.66 -9.97
N CYS A 39 -19.85 -4.38 -9.23
CA CYS A 39 -18.51 -4.18 -9.81
C CYS A 39 -17.99 -5.43 -10.55
N ILE A 40 -18.22 -6.62 -10.00
CA ILE A 40 -17.79 -7.89 -10.61
C ILE A 40 -18.62 -8.24 -11.85
N ILE A 41 -19.93 -8.02 -11.82
CA ILE A 41 -20.80 -8.18 -13.00
C ILE A 41 -20.35 -7.24 -14.11
N ASN A 42 -20.12 -5.96 -13.78
CA ASN A 42 -19.60 -4.97 -14.73
C ASN A 42 -18.27 -5.42 -15.37
N TYR A 43 -17.36 -6.01 -14.60
CA TYR A 43 -16.12 -6.59 -15.14
C TYR A 43 -16.41 -7.70 -16.15
N PHE A 44 -17.26 -8.68 -15.81
CA PHE A 44 -17.58 -9.77 -16.73
C PHE A 44 -18.26 -9.30 -18.01
N GLU A 45 -19.23 -8.39 -17.91
CA GLU A 45 -19.92 -7.78 -19.07
C GLU A 45 -18.93 -7.01 -19.96
N THR A 46 -18.02 -6.24 -19.34
CA THR A 46 -16.98 -5.49 -20.06
C THR A 46 -16.04 -6.43 -20.82
N ILE A 47 -15.51 -7.47 -20.16
CA ILE A 47 -14.63 -8.47 -20.81
C ILE A 47 -15.34 -9.22 -21.93
N GLN A 48 -16.63 -9.54 -21.75
CA GLN A 48 -17.44 -10.17 -22.79
C GLN A 48 -17.58 -9.27 -24.02
N ASN A 49 -17.87 -7.99 -23.82
CA ASN A 49 -18.00 -7.01 -24.91
C ASN A 49 -16.69 -6.82 -25.68
N ILE A 50 -15.55 -6.72 -24.99
CA ILE A 50 -14.21 -6.66 -25.59
C ILE A 50 -13.96 -7.87 -26.49
N LYS A 51 -14.33 -9.07 -26.01
CA LYS A 51 -14.16 -10.30 -26.78
C LYS A 51 -14.96 -10.28 -28.08
N PHE A 52 -16.18 -9.75 -28.05
CA PHE A 52 -17.01 -9.59 -29.25
C PHE A 52 -16.46 -8.54 -30.22
N GLN A 53 -15.88 -7.46 -29.70
CA GLN A 53 -15.29 -6.37 -30.50
C GLN A 53 -13.91 -6.73 -31.09
N ASN A 54 -13.34 -7.89 -30.71
CA ASN A 54 -12.05 -8.39 -31.17
C ASN A 54 -10.91 -7.37 -30.99
N THR A 55 -10.87 -6.70 -29.83
CA THR A 55 -9.80 -5.75 -29.52
C THR A 55 -8.51 -6.48 -29.13
N ASN A 56 -7.38 -5.77 -29.15
CA ASN A 56 -6.07 -6.31 -28.72
C ASN A 56 -5.94 -6.46 -27.19
N TYR A 57 -7.02 -6.20 -26.42
CA TYR A 57 -6.98 -6.28 -24.95
C TYR A 57 -6.47 -7.63 -24.43
N PHE A 58 -6.90 -8.73 -25.06
CA PHE A 58 -6.47 -10.08 -24.66
C PHE A 58 -5.01 -10.42 -25.00
N GLN A 59 -4.30 -9.53 -25.69
CA GLN A 59 -2.86 -9.65 -25.92
C GLN A 59 -2.05 -8.98 -24.78
N GLN A 60 -2.71 -8.15 -23.96
CA GLN A 60 -2.08 -7.53 -22.79
C GLN A 60 -1.74 -8.60 -21.75
N MET A 61 -0.59 -8.43 -21.11
CA MET A 61 -0.13 -9.32 -20.04
C MET A 61 -0.30 -8.64 -18.69
N ILE A 62 -0.78 -9.42 -17.72
CA ILE A 62 -0.80 -9.02 -16.32
C ILE A 62 0.31 -9.80 -15.62
N ILE A 63 1.24 -9.08 -15.00
CA ILE A 63 2.40 -9.67 -14.34
C ILE A 63 2.20 -9.56 -12.83
N TYR A 64 2.27 -10.70 -12.13
CA TYR A 64 2.27 -10.77 -10.68
C TYR A 64 3.66 -11.20 -10.23
N ARG A 65 4.32 -10.36 -9.43
CA ARG A 65 5.68 -10.60 -8.95
C ARG A 65 5.68 -10.59 -7.43
N ARG A 66 5.95 -11.74 -6.82
CA ARG A 66 6.32 -11.81 -5.41
C ARG A 66 7.74 -11.27 -5.28
N CYS A 67 7.88 -10.19 -4.54
CA CYS A 67 9.11 -9.45 -4.39
C CYS A 67 9.74 -9.79 -3.04
N VAL A 68 11.06 -10.01 -3.00
CA VAL A 68 11.80 -10.39 -1.79
C VAL A 68 13.00 -9.46 -1.65
N PHE A 69 13.24 -8.95 -0.45
CA PHE A 69 14.47 -8.23 -0.10
C PHE A 69 15.30 -9.05 0.87
N GLU A 70 16.58 -9.27 0.57
CA GLU A 70 17.47 -9.96 1.50
C GLU A 70 18.02 -8.96 2.51
N SER A 71 17.84 -9.25 3.80
CA SER A 71 18.24 -8.34 4.89
C SER A 71 19.74 -8.03 4.91
N SER A 72 20.58 -8.91 4.36
CA SER A 72 22.02 -8.68 4.16
C SER A 72 22.29 -7.46 3.28
N ASP A 73 21.40 -7.16 2.33
CA ASP A 73 21.53 -6.04 1.39
C ASP A 73 21.21 -4.70 2.06
N LEU A 74 20.64 -4.71 3.26
CA LEU A 74 20.39 -3.51 4.03
C LEU A 74 21.72 -2.87 4.48
N TYR A 75 22.65 -3.69 4.97
CA TYR A 75 23.93 -3.23 5.54
C TYR A 75 24.85 -2.58 4.50
N THR A 76 24.74 -2.99 3.22
CA THR A 76 25.52 -2.39 2.12
C THR A 76 24.97 -1.03 1.71
N LYS A 77 23.66 -0.79 1.90
CA LYS A 77 23.00 0.47 1.51
C LYS A 77 23.11 1.60 2.54
N TYR A 78 23.28 1.28 3.83
CA TYR A 78 23.42 2.29 4.90
C TYR A 78 24.77 3.01 4.94
N GLN A 79 25.77 2.60 4.15
CA GLN A 79 27.13 3.16 4.19
C GLN A 79 27.32 4.46 3.39
N ILE A 80 26.23 5.05 2.88
CA ILE A 80 26.28 6.25 2.04
C ILE A 80 25.74 7.42 2.87
N ASP A 81 26.49 8.52 2.91
CA ASP A 81 26.02 9.81 3.45
C ASP A 81 24.84 10.30 2.58
N LEU A 82 23.62 9.94 3.01
CA LEU A 82 22.38 10.19 2.30
C LEU A 82 21.51 11.17 3.07
N ASN A 83 20.83 12.04 2.33
CA ASN A 83 19.75 12.90 2.79
C ASN A 83 18.62 12.90 1.74
N PHE A 84 17.51 13.57 2.04
CA PHE A 84 16.35 13.64 1.14
C PHE A 84 16.40 14.81 0.15
N ALA A 85 17.50 15.57 0.07
CA ALA A 85 17.55 16.81 -0.71
C ALA A 85 17.39 16.59 -2.23
N LYS A 86 17.74 15.40 -2.73
CA LYS A 86 17.56 14.99 -4.14
C LYS A 86 16.18 14.40 -4.43
N MET A 87 15.34 14.22 -3.42
CA MET A 87 13.99 13.68 -3.57
C MET A 87 12.98 14.80 -3.78
N ASN A 88 12.14 14.64 -4.79
CA ASN A 88 10.94 15.44 -5.00
C ASN A 88 9.78 14.80 -4.22
N VAL A 89 9.44 15.39 -3.08
CA VAL A 89 8.34 14.94 -2.22
C VAL A 89 7.18 15.93 -2.33
N TYR A 90 6.06 15.46 -2.87
CA TYR A 90 4.82 16.22 -3.02
C TYR A 90 3.82 15.79 -1.95
N PHE A 91 3.42 16.71 -1.09
CA PHE A 91 2.38 16.45 -0.10
C PHE A 91 1.01 16.77 -0.69
N ASP A 92 0.20 15.75 -0.90
CA ASP A 92 -1.18 15.89 -1.35
C ASP A 92 -2.13 15.76 -0.16
N ASN A 93 -2.81 16.85 0.17
CA ASN A 93 -3.68 16.89 1.33
C ASN A 93 -5.10 16.38 1.06
N ASP A 94 -5.51 16.30 -0.21
CA ASP A 94 -6.92 16.18 -0.58
C ASP A 94 -7.21 14.93 -1.40
N ASN A 95 -6.25 14.44 -2.18
CA ASN A 95 -6.47 13.30 -3.06
C ASN A 95 -5.99 12.00 -2.45
N ALA A 96 -6.72 10.93 -2.78
CA ALA A 96 -6.35 9.56 -2.47
C ALA A 96 -5.38 8.99 -3.52
N ILE A 97 -4.79 7.83 -3.24
CA ILE A 97 -3.79 7.20 -4.12
C ILE A 97 -4.39 6.90 -5.50
N GLU A 98 -5.65 6.45 -5.54
CA GLU A 98 -6.39 6.13 -6.76
C GLU A 98 -6.69 7.34 -7.66
N TYR A 99 -6.52 8.58 -7.17
CA TYR A 99 -6.64 9.78 -8.00
C TYR A 99 -5.53 9.85 -9.06
N TYR A 100 -4.37 9.27 -8.74
CA TYR A 100 -3.19 9.28 -9.60
C TYR A 100 -3.22 8.16 -10.65
N THR A 101 -4.15 7.20 -10.54
CA THR A 101 -4.26 6.04 -11.45
C THR A 101 -4.31 6.43 -12.92
N ASP A 102 -4.93 7.56 -13.25
CA ASP A 102 -5.08 8.03 -14.63
C ASP A 102 -4.15 9.16 -15.03
N LYS A 103 -3.29 9.59 -14.11
CA LYS A 103 -2.52 10.84 -14.25
C LYS A 103 -1.03 10.61 -14.38
N LEU A 104 -0.52 9.54 -13.77
CA LEU A 104 0.90 9.25 -13.69
C LEU A 104 1.15 7.75 -13.92
N SER A 105 2.17 7.43 -14.71
CA SER A 105 2.75 6.08 -14.76
C SER A 105 3.58 5.85 -13.50
N CYS A 106 2.92 5.41 -12.42
CA CYS A 106 3.51 5.36 -11.09
C CYS A 106 3.20 4.06 -10.34
N LEU A 107 4.04 3.77 -9.34
CA LEU A 107 3.76 2.72 -8.36
C LEU A 107 2.74 3.23 -7.35
N GLN A 108 1.54 2.67 -7.37
CA GLN A 108 0.47 2.96 -6.43
C GLN A 108 0.49 1.98 -5.26
N ILE A 109 0.70 2.50 -4.06
CA ILE A 109 0.83 1.68 -2.86
C ILE A 109 -0.54 1.31 -2.33
N ASN A 110 -0.78 0.01 -2.19
CA ASN A 110 -1.86 -0.55 -1.43
C ASN A 110 -1.38 -0.91 -0.01
N PHE A 111 -2.07 -0.40 1.01
CA PHE A 111 -1.81 -0.72 2.41
C PHE A 111 -2.46 -2.06 2.76
N ALA A 112 -1.84 -3.13 2.28
CA ALA A 112 -2.40 -4.47 2.26
C ALA A 112 -2.42 -5.13 3.66
N ASP A 113 -3.29 -6.13 3.83
CA ASP A 113 -3.07 -7.19 4.81
C ASP A 113 -1.91 -8.11 4.36
N LYS A 114 -1.29 -8.83 5.30
CA LYS A 114 -0.28 -9.84 4.94
C LYS A 114 -0.88 -10.96 4.08
N TYR A 115 -2.18 -11.22 4.19
CA TYR A 115 -2.94 -12.02 3.25
C TYR A 115 -3.51 -11.10 2.17
N ILE A 116 -2.93 -11.17 0.96
CA ILE A 116 -3.35 -10.34 -0.17
C ILE A 116 -4.85 -10.45 -0.41
N GLY A 117 -5.47 -9.28 -0.64
CA GLY A 117 -6.91 -9.12 -0.82
C GLY A 117 -7.68 -8.97 0.49
N GLY A 118 -7.05 -9.15 1.64
CA GLY A 118 -7.65 -8.92 2.95
C GLY A 118 -9.04 -9.54 3.09
N GLY A 119 -10.03 -8.69 3.40
CA GLY A 119 -11.43 -9.08 3.55
C GLY A 119 -12.26 -9.05 2.26
N VAL A 120 -11.66 -8.94 1.08
CA VAL A 120 -12.37 -8.58 -0.17
C VAL A 120 -13.52 -9.53 -0.50
N LEU A 121 -13.30 -10.84 -0.32
CA LEU A 121 -14.28 -11.91 -0.54
C LEU A 121 -15.25 -12.11 0.64
N SER A 122 -15.40 -11.08 1.47
CA SER A 122 -16.26 -11.07 2.66
C SER A 122 -16.73 -9.64 2.96
N TYR A 123 -16.68 -9.21 4.23
CA TYR A 123 -17.19 -7.93 4.71
C TYR A 123 -16.22 -6.74 4.49
N GLY A 124 -14.92 -6.98 4.26
CA GLY A 124 -13.92 -5.91 4.17
C GLY A 124 -14.22 -4.95 3.02
N CYS A 125 -14.18 -3.63 3.24
CA CYS A 125 -14.51 -2.65 2.22
C CYS A 125 -13.74 -1.33 2.42
N VAL A 126 -12.44 -1.44 2.71
CA VAL A 126 -11.54 -0.28 2.85
C VAL A 126 -10.63 -0.20 1.62
N GLN A 127 -9.50 0.53 1.71
CA GLN A 127 -8.63 0.80 0.56
C GLN A 127 -8.27 -0.45 -0.27
N GLU A 128 -7.85 -1.55 0.37
CA GLU A 128 -7.50 -2.80 -0.31
C GLU A 128 -8.70 -3.45 -0.99
N GLU A 129 -9.80 -3.68 -0.28
CA GLU A 129 -10.92 -4.40 -0.88
C GLU A 129 -11.62 -3.59 -1.97
N ILE A 130 -11.69 -2.26 -1.83
CA ILE A 130 -12.21 -1.37 -2.87
C ILE A 130 -11.34 -1.45 -4.13
N LEU A 131 -10.00 -1.46 -3.99
CA LEU A 131 -9.08 -1.61 -5.11
C LEU A 131 -9.33 -2.93 -5.84
N PHE A 132 -9.36 -4.06 -5.12
CA PHE A 132 -9.57 -5.38 -5.71
C PHE A 132 -10.95 -5.54 -6.38
N ILE A 133 -12.01 -4.96 -5.82
CA ILE A 133 -13.37 -5.05 -6.41
C ILE A 133 -13.52 -4.14 -7.63
N THR A 134 -12.85 -2.98 -7.64
CA THR A 134 -12.90 -2.07 -8.79
C THR A 134 -11.92 -2.43 -9.90
N THR A 135 -10.92 -3.26 -9.57
CA THR A 135 -9.86 -3.76 -10.47
C THR A 135 -9.80 -5.30 -10.36
N PRO A 136 -10.84 -6.05 -10.82
CA PRO A 136 -11.00 -7.48 -10.51
C PRO A 136 -9.89 -8.40 -11.02
N GLU A 137 -9.08 -7.92 -11.96
CA GLU A 137 -7.87 -8.61 -12.41
C GLU A 137 -6.81 -8.75 -11.32
N LEU A 138 -6.95 -8.09 -10.17
CA LEU A 138 -6.12 -8.34 -9.00
C LEU A 138 -6.54 -9.60 -8.23
N LEU A 139 -7.81 -10.03 -8.30
CA LEU A 139 -8.35 -11.14 -7.53
C LEU A 139 -7.61 -12.48 -7.69
N PRO A 140 -7.10 -12.86 -8.89
CA PRO A 140 -6.31 -14.09 -9.03
C PRO A 140 -5.12 -14.16 -8.08
N SER A 141 -4.52 -13.02 -7.70
CA SER A 141 -3.39 -12.99 -6.77
C SER A 141 -3.68 -13.65 -5.41
N ILE A 142 -4.94 -13.66 -4.97
CA ILE A 142 -5.38 -14.30 -3.72
C ILE A 142 -5.19 -15.83 -3.79
N LEU A 143 -5.31 -16.42 -4.98
CA LEU A 143 -5.25 -17.88 -5.17
C LEU A 143 -3.85 -18.45 -5.01
N PHE A 144 -2.84 -17.71 -5.47
CA PHE A 144 -1.47 -18.22 -5.60
C PHE A 144 -0.44 -17.48 -4.73
N THR A 145 -0.84 -16.45 -3.98
CA THR A 145 0.07 -15.71 -3.10
C THR A 145 -0.09 -16.21 -1.67
N GLU A 146 0.93 -16.92 -1.15
CA GLU A 146 1.05 -17.17 0.30
C GLU A 146 1.17 -15.83 1.06
N TYR A 147 0.85 -15.80 2.35
CA TYR A 147 0.99 -14.59 3.16
C TYR A 147 2.39 -13.99 3.01
N LEU A 148 2.47 -12.67 2.99
CA LEU A 148 3.73 -11.96 2.86
C LEU A 148 4.52 -12.06 4.17
N LYS A 149 5.75 -12.57 4.09
CA LYS A 149 6.72 -12.48 5.20
C LYS A 149 7.24 -11.06 5.34
N GLU A 150 7.96 -10.76 6.42
CA GLU A 150 8.46 -9.42 6.74
C GLU A 150 9.32 -8.78 5.65
N ASN A 151 9.96 -9.59 4.81
CA ASN A 151 10.82 -9.15 3.71
C ASN A 151 10.20 -9.32 2.32
N GLU A 152 8.88 -9.58 2.25
CA GLU A 152 8.19 -9.84 1.01
C GLU A 152 7.11 -8.80 0.71
N SER A 153 6.83 -8.59 -0.57
CA SER A 153 5.71 -7.79 -1.07
C SER A 153 5.16 -8.40 -2.36
N LEU A 154 4.06 -7.85 -2.86
CA LEU A 154 3.53 -8.22 -4.17
C LEU A 154 3.50 -6.98 -5.08
N LEU A 155 4.00 -7.13 -6.29
CA LEU A 155 3.92 -6.13 -7.35
C LEU A 155 3.04 -6.69 -8.47
N VAL A 156 2.05 -5.91 -8.92
CA VAL A 156 1.17 -6.29 -10.03
C VAL A 156 1.21 -5.22 -11.12
N LEU A 157 1.51 -5.61 -12.35
CA LEU A 157 1.60 -4.72 -13.51
C LEU A 157 0.49 -5.06 -14.51
N GLY A 158 -0.13 -4.02 -15.09
CA GLY A 158 -1.05 -4.17 -16.23
C GLY A 158 -2.49 -4.54 -15.87
N ALA A 159 -2.84 -4.58 -14.58
CA ALA A 159 -4.23 -4.80 -14.17
C ALA A 159 -5.05 -3.52 -14.40
N ASN A 160 -6.23 -3.66 -15.01
CA ASN A 160 -7.10 -2.54 -15.35
C ASN A 160 -8.21 -2.32 -14.34
N LYS A 161 -8.59 -1.06 -14.16
CA LYS A 161 -9.77 -0.65 -13.39
C LYS A 161 -11.00 -0.71 -14.28
N PHE A 162 -12.07 -1.31 -13.77
CA PHE A 162 -13.32 -1.52 -14.51
C PHE A 162 -14.50 -0.75 -13.95
N SER A 163 -14.46 -0.39 -12.67
CA SER A 163 -15.60 0.23 -11.99
C SER A 163 -15.23 1.58 -11.39
N LYS A 164 -16.09 2.57 -11.62
CA LYS A 164 -16.15 3.79 -10.81
C LYS A 164 -16.89 3.48 -9.51
N TYR A 165 -16.55 4.21 -8.45
CA TYR A 165 -17.23 4.09 -7.17
C TYR A 165 -17.31 5.45 -6.49
N ILE A 166 -18.21 5.53 -5.51
CA ILE A 166 -18.26 6.59 -4.51
C ILE A 166 -18.32 5.96 -3.11
N GLY A 167 -18.06 6.77 -2.08
CA GLY A 167 -18.11 6.32 -0.70
C GLY A 167 -16.93 5.43 -0.29
N TYR A 168 -16.96 4.99 0.96
CA TYR A 168 -15.89 4.23 1.61
C TYR A 168 -16.47 3.38 2.74
N ALA A 169 -15.92 2.19 2.99
CA ALA A 169 -16.47 1.27 3.98
C ALA A 169 -17.98 1.06 3.77
N ASN A 170 -18.80 1.37 4.78
CA ASN A 170 -20.24 1.15 4.74
C ASN A 170 -21.02 2.02 3.73
N SER A 171 -20.40 3.09 3.21
CA SER A 171 -21.01 3.95 2.19
C SER A 171 -20.56 3.63 0.76
N PHE A 172 -19.69 2.61 0.58
CA PHE A 172 -19.23 2.19 -0.74
C PHE A 172 -20.39 1.88 -1.68
N GLN A 173 -20.32 2.40 -2.90
CA GLN A 173 -21.33 2.22 -3.93
C GLN A 173 -20.71 2.19 -5.32
N PHE A 174 -21.16 1.25 -6.15
CA PHE A 174 -20.82 1.22 -7.57
C PHE A 174 -21.38 2.46 -8.27
N ALA A 175 -20.54 3.17 -9.00
CA ALA A 175 -20.86 4.44 -9.66
C ALA A 175 -20.76 4.37 -11.20
N GLY A 176 -20.82 3.16 -11.76
CA GLY A 176 -20.83 2.93 -13.20
C GLY A 176 -19.49 2.45 -13.76
N ILE A 177 -19.47 2.35 -15.10
CA ILE A 177 -18.36 1.79 -15.86
C ILE A 177 -17.16 2.75 -15.82
N PHE A 178 -15.98 2.20 -15.55
CA PHE A 178 -14.72 2.89 -15.74
C PHE A 178 -14.24 2.64 -17.18
N PRO A 179 -13.95 3.69 -17.96
CA PRO A 179 -13.53 3.51 -19.35
C PRO A 179 -12.14 2.86 -19.37
N LEU A 180 -12.03 1.72 -20.07
CA LEU A 180 -10.73 1.12 -20.34
C LEU A 180 -9.93 2.03 -21.27
N LYS A 181 -8.62 2.08 -21.06
CA LYS A 181 -7.68 2.69 -22.00
C LYS A 181 -6.75 1.59 -22.52
N ASP A 182 -6.28 1.79 -23.75
CA ASP A 182 -5.45 0.82 -24.46
C ASP A 182 -4.04 0.65 -23.85
N GLN A 183 -3.63 1.58 -22.98
CA GLN A 183 -2.35 1.53 -22.27
C GLN A 183 -2.50 2.04 -20.84
N TYR A 184 -2.20 1.17 -19.89
CA TYR A 184 -1.94 1.57 -18.53
C TYR A 184 -0.68 0.87 -18.04
N ASP A 185 0.40 1.65 -17.92
CA ASP A 185 1.60 1.32 -17.14
C ASP A 185 1.30 1.44 -15.63
N ILE A 186 0.09 1.06 -15.20
CA ILE A 186 -0.26 1.09 -13.78
C ILE A 186 0.43 -0.06 -13.10
N VAL A 187 1.17 0.28 -12.05
CA VAL A 187 1.84 -0.68 -11.19
C VAL A 187 1.25 -0.58 -9.79
N TYR A 188 0.64 -1.66 -9.32
CA TYR A 188 0.13 -1.77 -7.96
C TYR A 188 1.15 -2.47 -7.08
N GLY A 189 1.46 -1.87 -5.93
CA GLY A 189 2.37 -2.44 -4.95
C GLY A 189 1.69 -2.72 -3.63
N PHE A 190 1.69 -3.97 -3.20
CA PHE A 190 1.03 -4.43 -1.97
C PHE A 190 2.09 -4.71 -0.91
N LYS A 191 2.01 -3.98 0.20
CA LYS A 191 2.87 -4.20 1.37
C LYS A 191 2.08 -4.01 2.68
N ASP A 192 2.24 -4.94 3.60
CA ASP A 192 1.57 -4.91 4.90
C ASP A 192 2.41 -4.18 5.95
N ALA A 193 1.78 -3.29 6.73
CA ALA A 193 2.41 -2.64 7.89
C ALA A 193 2.34 -3.53 9.14
N PHE A 194 3.23 -3.31 10.09
CA PHE A 194 3.16 -3.95 11.40
C PHE A 194 1.94 -3.43 12.18
N ASP A 195 1.28 -4.31 12.92
CA ASP A 195 0.11 -3.99 13.76
C ASP A 195 0.55 -3.60 15.18
N PHE A 196 0.68 -2.30 15.45
CA PHE A 196 1.16 -1.78 16.73
C PHE A 196 0.13 -1.81 17.85
N ARG A 197 -1.13 -2.18 17.58
CA ARG A 197 -2.18 -2.31 18.61
C ARG A 197 -1.86 -3.38 19.65
N LYS A 198 -1.06 -4.37 19.27
CA LYS A 198 -0.71 -5.53 20.11
C LYS A 198 0.48 -5.27 21.03
N LEU A 199 1.06 -4.07 20.96
CA LEU A 199 2.20 -3.68 21.79
C LEU A 199 1.71 -3.05 23.09
N ASP A 200 2.46 -3.28 24.16
CA ASP A 200 2.15 -2.75 25.49
C ASP A 200 2.32 -1.22 25.55
N ASN A 201 3.24 -0.68 24.73
CA ASN A 201 3.52 0.75 24.67
C ASN A 201 3.65 1.22 23.21
N GLN A 202 2.91 2.26 22.84
CA GLN A 202 2.95 2.84 21.49
C GLN A 202 4.34 3.38 21.10
N LEU A 203 5.17 3.79 22.06
CA LEU A 203 6.54 4.21 21.77
C LEU A 203 7.43 3.05 21.30
N GLN A 204 7.03 1.80 21.49
CA GLN A 204 7.81 0.66 21.01
C GLN A 204 8.01 0.67 19.50
N GLN A 205 7.12 1.29 18.72
CA GLN A 205 7.29 1.40 17.26
C GLN A 205 8.57 2.12 16.82
N PHE A 206 9.20 2.89 17.72
CA PHE A 206 10.47 3.58 17.50
C PHE A 206 11.70 2.69 17.81
N GLU A 207 11.50 1.46 18.34
CA GLU A 207 12.58 0.49 18.53
C GLU A 207 13.18 0.04 17.19
N GLN A 208 14.50 -0.16 17.16
CA GLN A 208 15.27 -0.50 15.96
C GLN A 208 14.68 -1.68 15.17
N LYS A 209 14.17 -2.72 15.85
CA LYS A 209 13.58 -3.90 15.20
C LYS A 209 12.36 -3.56 14.34
N TYR A 210 11.50 -2.64 14.78
CA TYR A 210 10.32 -2.25 14.00
C TYR A 210 10.70 -1.26 12.91
N LEU A 211 11.66 -0.37 13.14
CA LEU A 211 12.19 0.49 12.08
C LEU A 211 12.73 -0.36 10.93
N GLN A 212 13.59 -1.34 11.25
CA GLN A 212 14.18 -2.25 10.27
C GLN A 212 13.11 -3.06 9.53
N ARG A 213 12.13 -3.63 10.25
CA ARG A 213 11.03 -4.37 9.64
C ARG A 213 10.30 -3.54 8.60
N GLU A 214 9.95 -2.30 8.93
CA GLU A 214 9.17 -1.44 8.03
C GLU A 214 9.97 -0.91 6.84
N ILE A 215 11.27 -0.70 7.04
CA ILE A 215 12.21 -0.35 5.97
C ILE A 215 12.41 -1.55 5.03
N ILE A 216 12.70 -2.74 5.54
CA ILE A 216 12.86 -3.98 4.76
C ILE A 216 11.60 -4.28 3.94
N LYS A 217 10.43 -4.20 4.58
CA LYS A 217 9.14 -4.37 3.92
C LYS A 217 8.97 -3.40 2.75
N SER A 218 9.25 -2.11 2.97
CA SER A 218 9.15 -1.09 1.92
C SER A 218 10.19 -1.28 0.82
N LEU A 219 11.42 -1.66 1.17
CA LEU A 219 12.51 -1.94 0.24
C LEU A 219 12.15 -3.10 -0.69
N SER A 220 11.58 -4.20 -0.17
CA SER A 220 11.17 -5.35 -1.00
C SER A 220 10.33 -4.93 -2.20
N LEU A 221 9.46 -3.95 -2.01
CA LEU A 221 8.61 -3.44 -3.06
C LEU A 221 9.34 -2.41 -3.92
N PHE A 222 9.95 -1.40 -3.29
CA PHE A 222 10.53 -0.27 -4.00
C PHE A 222 11.73 -0.64 -4.86
N THR A 223 12.56 -1.60 -4.44
CA THR A 223 13.68 -2.08 -5.26
C THR A 223 13.23 -2.96 -6.42
N SER A 224 12.05 -3.55 -6.34
CA SER A 224 11.50 -4.43 -7.37
C SER A 224 10.69 -3.69 -8.45
N TYR A 225 10.42 -2.40 -8.22
CA TYR A 225 9.77 -1.51 -9.17
C TYR A 225 10.83 -0.79 -10.00
N GLU A 226 10.74 -0.87 -11.33
CA GLU A 226 11.74 -0.26 -12.23
C GLU A 226 11.55 1.26 -12.39
N GLY A 227 10.31 1.75 -12.26
CA GLY A 227 10.02 3.17 -12.41
C GLY A 227 10.50 4.02 -11.21
N ASN A 228 10.34 5.34 -11.31
CA ASN A 228 10.84 6.29 -10.31
C ASN A 228 9.76 6.89 -9.40
N GLN A 229 8.52 6.92 -9.87
CA GLN A 229 7.39 7.60 -9.21
C GLN A 229 6.62 6.67 -8.27
N ILE A 230 6.47 7.08 -7.02
CA ILE A 230 5.69 6.36 -6.00
C ILE A 230 4.54 7.25 -5.51
N VAL A 231 3.34 6.70 -5.48
CA VAL A 231 2.17 7.32 -4.84
C VAL A 231 1.81 6.50 -3.61
N THR A 232 1.97 7.09 -2.43
CA THR A 232 1.73 6.44 -1.14
C THR A 232 1.01 7.39 -0.18
N GLY A 233 0.94 7.06 1.11
CA GLY A 233 0.35 7.87 2.16
C GLY A 233 0.58 7.26 3.53
N ASN A 234 -0.40 7.42 4.41
CA ASN A 234 -0.39 7.01 5.83
C ASN A 234 -0.44 5.47 6.04
N TRP A 235 0.55 4.77 5.49
CA TRP A 235 0.68 3.33 5.52
C TRP A 235 0.78 2.78 6.94
N GLY A 236 -0.24 2.04 7.36
CA GLY A 236 -0.30 1.44 8.70
C GLY A 236 -0.66 2.41 9.83
N CYS A 237 -1.02 3.66 9.53
CA CYS A 237 -1.28 4.65 10.59
C CYS A 237 -2.72 4.64 11.12
N GLY A 238 -3.67 4.07 10.37
CA GLY A 238 -5.07 3.97 10.77
C GLY A 238 -5.28 2.87 11.81
N VAL A 239 -5.90 1.77 11.38
CA VAL A 239 -6.24 0.64 12.26
C VAL A 239 -5.01 0.07 12.99
N PHE A 240 -3.84 0.07 12.35
CA PHE A 240 -2.60 -0.49 12.91
C PHE A 240 -1.83 0.48 13.84
N GLN A 241 -2.34 1.70 14.05
CA GLN A 241 -1.82 2.69 15.01
C GLN A 241 -0.34 3.08 14.82
N GLY A 242 0.20 2.95 13.61
CA GLY A 242 1.53 3.50 13.30
C GLY A 242 1.55 5.03 13.37
N ASP A 243 2.66 5.59 13.85
CA ASP A 243 2.91 7.03 13.88
C ASP A 243 3.12 7.55 12.45
N PRO A 244 2.29 8.48 11.96
CA PRO A 244 2.38 9.03 10.62
C PRO A 244 3.71 9.72 10.29
N GLN A 245 4.33 10.40 11.25
CA GLN A 245 5.61 11.08 11.00
C GLN A 245 6.71 10.04 10.81
N LEU A 246 6.77 9.04 11.69
CA LEU A 246 7.69 7.93 11.59
C LEU A 246 7.48 7.16 10.29
N LYS A 247 6.23 6.78 9.98
CA LYS A 247 5.89 6.04 8.75
C LYS A 247 6.27 6.78 7.48
N LEU A 248 6.06 8.10 7.43
CA LEU A 248 6.52 8.90 6.31
C LEU A 248 8.05 8.85 6.18
N ILE A 249 8.79 9.14 7.26
CA ILE A 249 10.26 9.10 7.24
C ILE A 249 10.80 7.74 6.80
N LEU A 250 10.27 6.63 7.33
CA LEU A 250 10.72 5.28 6.97
C LEU A 250 10.44 4.95 5.49
N GLN A 251 9.32 5.42 4.94
CA GLN A 251 9.04 5.29 3.52
C GLN A 251 10.00 6.11 2.66
N LEU A 252 10.34 7.34 3.08
CA LEU A 252 11.32 8.19 2.39
C LEU A 252 12.72 7.58 2.42
N ILE A 253 13.16 7.04 3.56
CA ILE A 253 14.44 6.31 3.67
C ILE A 253 14.44 5.15 2.69
N SER A 254 13.41 4.32 2.70
CA SER A 254 13.32 3.14 1.84
C SER A 254 13.33 3.50 0.36
N ALA A 255 12.62 4.57 -0.02
CA ALA A 255 12.58 5.06 -1.39
C ALA A 255 13.94 5.61 -1.84
N ASN A 256 14.61 6.39 -1.00
CA ASN A 256 15.95 6.90 -1.27
C ASN A 256 16.97 5.76 -1.48
N LEU A 257 16.97 4.77 -0.58
CA LEU A 257 17.79 3.56 -0.68
C LEU A 257 17.45 2.66 -1.89
N ALA A 258 16.26 2.83 -2.47
CA ALA A 258 15.82 2.16 -3.69
C ALA A 258 15.99 3.04 -4.95
N ASN A 259 16.67 4.18 -4.85
CA ASN A 259 16.85 5.17 -5.92
C ASN A 259 15.51 5.65 -6.52
N LYS A 260 14.52 5.90 -5.65
CA LYS A 260 13.20 6.43 -5.99
C LYS A 260 13.11 7.87 -5.52
N ASN A 261 13.05 8.78 -6.49
CA ASN A 261 13.31 10.18 -6.24
C ASN A 261 12.04 11.03 -6.32
N GLU A 262 10.89 10.44 -6.69
CA GLU A 262 9.64 11.18 -6.89
C GLU A 262 8.51 10.52 -6.11
N ILE A 263 8.04 11.20 -5.06
CA ILE A 263 7.05 10.65 -4.12
C ILE A 263 5.88 11.61 -3.99
N TYR A 264 4.69 11.10 -4.28
CA TYR A 264 3.42 11.75 -3.98
C TYR A 264 2.87 11.12 -2.71
N TYR A 265 2.79 11.89 -1.64
CA TYR A 265 2.34 11.43 -0.34
C TYR A 265 0.95 12.00 -0.02
N CYS A 266 -0.07 11.14 -0.10
CA CYS A 266 -1.45 11.44 0.28
C CYS A 266 -1.56 11.51 1.81
N THR A 267 -1.65 12.73 2.33
CA THR A 267 -1.65 13.00 3.78
C THR A 267 -3.04 12.88 4.39
N PHE A 268 -4.10 13.06 3.58
CA PHE A 268 -5.48 13.18 4.04
C PHE A 268 -5.67 14.20 5.18
N ARG A 269 -4.95 15.33 5.10
CA ARG A 269 -4.94 16.40 6.12
C ARG A 269 -4.62 15.92 7.53
N HIS A 270 -3.84 14.84 7.66
CA HIS A 270 -3.52 14.29 8.97
C HIS A 270 -2.74 15.31 9.81
N GLU A 271 -3.27 15.67 10.97
CA GLU A 271 -2.78 16.79 11.79
C GLU A 271 -1.30 16.64 12.18
N GLN A 272 -0.89 15.42 12.54
CA GLN A 272 0.51 15.13 12.90
C GLN A 272 1.49 15.38 11.74
N LEU A 273 1.06 15.38 10.48
CA LEU A 273 1.94 15.65 9.34
C LEU A 273 2.14 17.15 9.08
N TYR A 274 1.33 18.02 9.67
CA TYR A 274 1.45 19.48 9.48
C TYR A 274 2.85 19.99 9.86
N PHE A 275 3.36 19.57 11.02
CA PHE A 275 4.70 19.96 11.48
C PHE A 275 5.79 19.45 10.54
N LEU A 276 5.67 18.21 10.05
CA LEU A 276 6.62 17.66 9.10
C LEU A 276 6.65 18.46 7.81
N GLN A 277 5.50 18.80 7.23
CA GLN A 277 5.41 19.64 6.04
C GLN A 277 6.03 21.02 6.26
N LYS A 278 5.71 21.66 7.40
CA LYS A 278 6.23 22.99 7.76
C LYS A 278 7.76 23.01 7.86
N TYR A 279 8.36 21.95 8.39
CA TYR A 279 9.82 21.86 8.60
C TYR A 279 10.53 21.00 7.55
N TRP A 280 9.84 20.63 6.47
CA TRP A 280 10.37 19.74 5.44
C TRP A 280 11.66 20.30 4.82
N ASP A 281 11.72 21.62 4.58
CA ASP A 281 12.90 22.29 4.04
C ASP A 281 14.13 22.23 4.95
N ILE A 282 13.97 21.92 6.23
CA ILE A 282 15.08 21.66 7.14
C ILE A 282 15.38 20.15 7.16
N ILE A 283 14.34 19.34 7.37
CA ILE A 283 14.45 17.88 7.52
C ILE A 283 15.10 17.24 6.29
N LYS A 284 14.79 17.71 5.07
CA LYS A 284 15.27 17.09 3.83
C LYS A 284 16.79 17.17 3.65
N TYR A 285 17.47 18.11 4.31
CA TYR A 285 18.93 18.25 4.26
C TYR A 285 19.65 17.52 5.41
N LEU A 286 18.92 17.00 6.40
CA LEU A 286 19.54 16.19 7.43
C LEU A 286 20.00 14.86 6.85
N ASN A 287 21.20 14.45 7.24
CA ASN A 287 21.69 13.11 6.98
C ASN A 287 20.76 12.07 7.67
N ILE A 288 20.48 10.97 6.96
CA ILE A 288 19.57 9.91 7.41
C ILE A 288 20.04 9.25 8.70
N GLU A 289 21.35 9.04 8.89
CA GLU A 289 21.91 8.53 10.16
C GLU A 289 21.60 9.48 11.32
N LYS A 290 21.70 10.80 11.09
CA LYS A 290 21.32 11.80 12.10
C LYS A 290 19.83 11.76 12.43
N ILE A 291 18.96 11.55 11.43
CA ILE A 291 17.53 11.36 11.64
C ILE A 291 17.26 10.10 12.49
N LEU A 292 17.87 8.97 12.14
CA LEU A 292 17.74 7.70 12.87
C LEU A 292 18.25 7.83 14.31
N PHE A 293 19.36 8.54 14.52
CA PHE A 293 19.88 8.85 15.85
C PHE A 293 18.88 9.63 16.71
N TYR A 294 18.19 10.63 16.14
CA TYR A 294 17.17 11.35 16.90
C TYR A 294 15.89 10.55 17.13
N ILE A 295 15.51 9.66 16.20
CA ILE A 295 14.43 8.68 16.41
C ILE A 295 14.76 7.79 17.62
N GLU A 296 15.99 7.30 17.71
CA GLU A 296 16.43 6.49 18.83
C GLU A 296 16.42 7.28 20.15
N LYS A 297 16.92 8.52 20.14
CA LYS A 297 16.85 9.40 21.32
C LYS A 297 15.43 9.70 21.76
N TYR A 298 14.51 9.94 20.81
CA TYR A 298 13.10 10.18 21.08
C TYR A 298 12.48 9.00 21.85
N TYR A 299 12.82 7.78 21.44
CA TYR A 299 12.41 6.56 22.12
C TYR A 299 13.06 6.39 23.50
N GLN A 300 14.39 6.53 23.59
CA GLN A 300 15.13 6.34 24.85
C GLN A 300 14.69 7.32 25.94
N GLN A 301 14.39 8.57 25.57
CA GLN A 301 13.92 9.60 26.49
C GLN A 301 12.42 9.50 26.80
N GLN A 302 11.70 8.58 26.15
CA GLN A 302 10.26 8.38 26.33
C GLN A 302 9.47 9.69 26.20
N ILE A 303 9.82 10.51 25.20
CA ILE A 303 9.23 11.84 25.00
C ILE A 303 7.73 11.72 24.73
N LYS A 304 6.92 12.48 25.49
CA LYS A 304 5.46 12.55 25.32
C LYS A 304 4.94 13.96 25.03
N GLU A 305 5.74 14.98 25.33
CA GLU A 305 5.36 16.40 25.24
C GLU A 305 5.44 16.93 23.80
N TYR A 306 6.28 16.31 22.98
CA TYR A 306 6.53 16.69 21.58
C TYR A 306 6.31 15.49 20.67
N ASN A 307 5.85 15.73 19.44
CA ASN A 307 5.92 14.73 18.39
C ASN A 307 7.36 14.57 17.87
N LEU A 308 7.63 13.50 17.11
CA LEU A 308 8.96 13.16 16.61
C LEU A 308 9.64 14.33 15.89
N ILE A 309 8.92 15.00 14.98
CA ILE A 309 9.50 16.10 14.20
C ILE A 309 9.77 17.33 15.06
N GLN A 310 8.86 17.69 15.97
CA GLN A 310 9.11 18.77 16.93
C GLN A 310 10.36 18.49 17.76
N PHE A 311 10.50 17.26 18.26
CA PHE A 311 11.69 16.85 18.98
C PHE A 311 12.95 17.01 18.14
N ILE A 312 12.98 16.49 16.91
CA ILE A 312 14.13 16.63 16.01
C ILE A 312 14.50 18.10 15.80
N VAL A 313 13.52 18.96 15.49
CA VAL A 313 13.76 20.39 15.22
C VAL A 313 14.31 21.11 16.46
N LEU A 314 13.88 20.75 17.67
CA LEU A 314 14.44 21.33 18.91
C LEU A 314 15.90 20.95 19.17
N GLN A 315 16.42 19.91 18.51
CA GLN A 315 17.81 19.46 18.64
C GLN A 315 18.75 20.05 17.56
N LEU A 316 18.23 20.82 16.61
CA LEU A 316 18.99 21.44 15.50
C LEU A 316 19.34 22.89 15.83
#